data_AF-A0A2V1CWI3-F1
#
_entry.id   AF-A0A2V1CWI3-F1
#
_cell.length_a   1.000
_cell.length_b   1.000
_cell.length_c   1.000
_cell.angle_alpha   90.00
_cell.angle_beta   90.00
_cell.angle_gamma   90.00
#
_symmetry.space_group_name_H-M   'P 1'
#
loop_
_entity.id
_entity.type
_entity.pdbx_description
1 polymer ?
#
loop_
_entity_poly.entity_id
_entity_poly.type
_entity_poly.pdbx_seq_one_letter_code
_entity_poly.pdbx_strand_id
1 'polypeptide(L)' 'MDFLADHYKASTAKFARQPKLLNCIHVSWYVFDKYYTATDEVAAYGTALLLAPHCRKNYLDRNWKKGW' A
#
# COMPACT_ATOMS: atom_id res chain seq x y z
N MET A 1 -0.74 -4.97 -5.07
CA MET A 1 -0.64 -4.75 -3.62
C MET A 1 -1.72 -3.80 -3.10
N ASP A 2 -2.60 -3.29 -3.97
CA ASP A 2 -3.70 -2.39 -3.64
C ASP A 2 -4.85 -3.03 -2.86
N PHE A 3 -4.90 -4.35 -2.79
CA PHE A 3 -5.98 -5.09 -2.13
C PHE A 3 -6.20 -4.67 -0.67
N LEU A 4 -5.11 -4.53 0.12
CA LEU A 4 -5.24 -4.10 1.51
C LEU A 4 -5.73 -2.65 1.61
N ALA A 5 -5.22 -1.78 0.75
CA ALA A 5 -5.66 -0.39 0.69
C ALA A 5 -7.15 -0.28 0.33
N ASP A 6 -7.60 -1.08 -0.63
CA ASP A 6 -9.00 -1.15 -1.04
C ASP A 6 -9.88 -1.76 0.05
N HIS A 7 -9.37 -2.77 0.77
CA HIS A 7 -10.06 -3.36 1.91
C HIS A 7 -10.28 -2.34 3.03
N TYR A 8 -9.28 -1.51 3.34
CA TYR A 8 -9.42 -0.45 4.34
C TYR A 8 -10.46 0.58 3.91
N LYS A 9 -10.43 1.04 2.66
CA LYS A 9 -11.45 1.97 2.11
C LYS A 9 -12.87 1.38 2.17
N ALA A 10 -13.02 0.10 1.81
CA ALA A 10 -14.30 -0.58 1.88
C ALA A 10 -14.78 -0.72 3.34
N SER A 11 -13.84 -1.01 4.27
CA SER A 11 -14.15 -1.19 5.69
C SER A 11 -14.53 0.12 6.38
N THR A 12 -13.86 1.24 6.08
CA THR A 12 -14.24 2.55 6.62
C THR A 12 -15.64 2.95 6.16
N ALA A 13 -15.97 2.72 4.88
CA ALA A 13 -17.31 2.96 4.36
C ALA A 13 -18.37 2.05 5.04
N LYS A 14 -18.06 0.76 5.22
CA LYS A 14 -18.97 -0.23 5.83
C LYS A 14 -19.27 0.08 7.30
N PHE A 15 -18.27 0.53 8.05
CA PHE A 15 -18.38 0.74 9.50
C PHE A 15 -18.52 2.23 9.90
N ALA A 16 -18.91 3.09 8.95
CA ALA A 16 -19.08 4.53 9.16
C ALA A 16 -20.02 4.89 10.34
N ARG A 17 -21.01 4.04 10.64
CA ARG A 17 -21.98 4.24 11.74
C ARG A 17 -21.51 3.68 13.09
N GLN A 18 -20.33 3.06 13.16
CA GLN A 18 -19.79 2.45 14.37
C GLN A 18 -18.49 3.16 14.79
N PRO A 19 -18.57 4.24 15.61
CA PRO A 19 -17.43 5.12 15.85
C PRO A 19 -16.23 4.43 16.53
N LYS A 20 -16.48 3.46 17.42
CA LYS A 20 -15.43 2.69 18.08
C LYS A 20 -14.62 1.86 17.08
N LEU A 21 -15.31 1.12 16.22
CA LEU A 21 -14.68 0.25 15.22
C LEU A 21 -13.99 1.08 14.13
N LEU A 22 -14.61 2.17 13.69
CA LEU A 22 -14.02 3.11 12.74
C LEU A 22 -12.69 3.69 13.27
N ASN A 23 -12.62 4.05 14.55
CA ASN A 23 -11.39 4.50 15.16
C ASN A 23 -10.31 3.40 15.18
N CYS A 24 -10.66 2.16 15.51
CA CYS A 24 -9.72 1.03 15.42
C CYS A 24 -9.20 0.82 13.99
N ILE A 25 -10.06 0.95 12.98
CA ILE A 25 -9.67 0.84 11.57
C ILE A 25 -8.69 1.96 11.19
N HIS A 26 -8.92 3.19 11.64
CA HIS A 26 -8.00 4.31 11.40
C HIS A 26 -6.64 4.12 12.07
N VAL A 27 -6.59 3.61 13.30
CA VAL A 27 -5.32 3.29 13.98
C VAL A 27 -4.58 2.18 13.24
N SER A 28 -5.30 1.13 12.83
CA SER A 28 -4.74 0.03 12.05
C SER A 28 -4.19 0.52 10.71
N TRP A 29 -4.89 1.44 10.04
CA TRP A 29 -4.42 2.11 8.82
C TRP A 29 -3.12 2.88 9.06
N TYR A 30 -3.03 3.66 10.13
CA TYR A 30 -1.82 4.43 10.45
C TYR A 30 -0.59 3.54 10.63
N VAL A 31 -0.74 2.42 11.34
CA VAL A 31 0.34 1.45 11.53
C VAL A 31 0.68 0.77 10.21
N PHE A 32 -0.33 0.36 9.45
CA PHE A 32 -0.14 -0.23 8.12
C PHE A 32 0.65 0.70 7.20
N ASP A 33 0.24 1.96 7.07
CA ASP A 33 0.88 2.96 6.20
C ASP A 33 2.37 3.16 6.55
N LYS A 34 2.70 3.19 7.85
CA LYS A 34 4.08 3.29 8.32
C LYS A 34 4.95 2.13 7.84
N TYR A 35 4.52 0.89 8.06
CA TYR A 35 5.30 -0.28 7.66
C TYR A 35 5.31 -0.47 6.15
N TYR A 36 4.20 -0.16 5.50
CA TYR A 36 4.03 -0.31 4.06
C TYR A 36 4.94 0.65 3.28
N THR A 37 5.07 1.90 3.75
CA THR A 37 6.02 2.87 3.19
C THR A 37 7.47 2.42 3.37
N ALA A 38 7.82 1.86 4.53
CA ALA A 38 9.15 1.34 4.78
C ALA A 38 9.51 0.15 3.88
N THR A 39 8.54 -0.69 3.50
CA THR A 39 8.80 -1.80 2.56
C THR A 39 9.21 -1.33 1.17
N ASP A 40 8.71 -0.20 0.69
CA ASP A 40 9.13 0.36 -0.62
C ASP A 40 10.60 0.81 -0.62
N GLU A 41 11.17 1.09 0.57
CA GLU A 41 12.58 1.44 0.73
C GLU A 41 13.51 0.20 0.79
N VAL A 42 12.94 -1.00 0.98
CA VAL A 42 13.73 -2.23 1.07
C VAL A 42 14.07 -2.75 -0.33
N ALA A 43 15.36 -2.84 -0.62
CA ALA A 43 15.87 -3.33 -1.92
C ALA A 43 15.30 -4.72 -2.31
N ALA A 44 15.11 -5.62 -1.33
CA ALA A 44 14.53 -6.94 -1.58
C ALA A 44 13.08 -6.89 -2.08
N TYR A 45 12.29 -5.91 -1.64
CA TYR A 45 10.92 -5.73 -2.11
C TYR A 45 10.91 -5.12 -3.52
N GLY A 46 11.76 -4.12 -3.77
CA GLY A 46 11.95 -3.54 -5.11
C GLY A 46 12.40 -4.58 -6.14
N THR A 47 13.34 -5.47 -5.81
CA THR A 47 13.77 -6.55 -6.70
C THR A 47 12.67 -7.57 -6.94
N ALA A 48 11.88 -7.92 -5.93
CA ALA A 48 10.72 -8.80 -6.10
C ALA A 48 9.69 -8.20 -7.08
N LEU A 49 9.41 -6.89 -6.98
CA LEU A 49 8.52 -6.18 -7.91
C LEU A 49 9.09 -6.13 -9.33
N LEU A 50 10.41 -5.99 -9.48
CA LEU A 50 11.09 -6.08 -10.79
C LEU A 50 11.05 -7.51 -11.36
N LEU A 51 11.19 -8.54 -10.53
CA LEU A 51 11.12 -9.93 -10.97
C LEU A 51 9.69 -10.30 -11.45
N ALA A 52 8.67 -9.79 -10.77
CA ALA A 52 7.26 -10.03 -11.09
C ALA A 52 6.82 -9.30 -12.39
N PRO A 53 6.43 -10.02 -13.47
CA PRO A 53 6.11 -9.39 -14.76
C PRO A 53 4.94 -8.41 -14.72
N HIS A 54 3.95 -8.69 -13.86
CA HIS A 54 2.74 -7.89 -13.70
C HIS A 54 2.98 -6.59 -12.92
N CYS A 55 4.01 -6.52 -12.09
CA CYS A 55 4.36 -5.33 -11.30
C CYS A 55 5.49 -4.51 -11.92
N ARG A 56 6.38 -5.16 -12.69
CA ARG A 56 7.61 -4.55 -13.24
C ARG A 56 7.38 -3.24 -13.95
N LYS A 57 6.42 -3.18 -14.88
CA LYS A 57 6.17 -1.97 -15.70
C LYS A 57 5.79 -0.78 -14.82
N ASN A 58 4.82 -0.97 -13.93
CA ASN A 58 4.36 0.07 -13.01
C ASN A 58 5.47 0.51 -12.04
N TYR A 59 6.29 -0.44 -11.57
CA TYR A 59 7.44 -0.13 -10.72
C TYR A 59 8.49 0.73 -11.44
N LEU A 60 8.84 0.38 -12.69
CA LEU A 60 9.76 1.16 -13.52
C LEU A 60 9.21 2.54 -13.84
N ASP A 61 7.93 2.66 -14.22
CA ASP A 61 7.31 3.96 -14.54
C ASP A 61 7.28 4.91 -13.33
N ARG A 62 7.13 4.38 -12.11
CA ARG A 62 7.12 5.16 -10.87
C ARG A 62 8.52 5.56 -10.38
N ASN A 63 9.48 4.65 -10.44
CA ASN A 63 10.79 4.83 -9.80
C ASN A 63 11.89 5.28 -10.78
N TRP A 64 11.72 5.05 -12.08
CA TRP A 64 12.71 5.41 -13.09
C TRP A 64 12.36 6.74 -13.75
N LYS A 65 13.18 7.78 -13.54
CA LYS A 65 13.02 9.05 -14.27
C LYS A 65 13.30 8.83 -15.75
N LYS A 66 12.40 9.29 -16.62
CA LYS A 66 12.54 9.21 -18.09
C LYS A 66 13.71 10.00 -18.67
N GLY A 67 14.37 10.84 -17.86
CA GLY A 67 15.56 11.58 -18.25
C GLY A 67 16.81 10.90 -17.71
N TRP A 68 17.33 9.94 -18.47
CA TRP A 68 18.75 9.61 -18.54
C TRP A 68 19.17 9.78 -19.98
#